data_AF-A0A562BN18-F1
#
_entry.id   AF-A0A562BN18-F1
#
_cell.length_a   1.000
_cell.length_b   1.000
_cell.length_c   1.000
_cell.angle_alpha   90.00
_cell.angle_beta   90.00
_cell.angle_gamma   90.00
#
_symmetry.space_group_name_H-M   'P 1'
#
loop_
_entity.id
_entity.type
_entity.pdbx_description
1 polymer ?
#
loop_
_entity_poly.entity_id
_entity_poly.type
_entity_poly.pdbx_seq_one_letter_code
_entity_poly.pdbx_strand_id
1 'polypeptide(L)'
;MSAAGARRGDPDGPAPVMAELAELRREVRACAADACRRASLLEDAADHRARLRRVLEGWISHACARQKVVCFACAAEYRLVLDARTEEMCRAAARESSALRALFWAAMRRTSGMRVRAVAH
;
A
#
# COMPACT_ATOMS: atom_id res chain seq x y z
N MET A 1 14.36 3.92 52.41
CA MET A 1 14.93 3.60 51.08
C MET A 1 13.91 2.75 50.34
N SER A 2 13.11 3.34 49.45
CA SER A 2 12.09 2.64 48.67
C SER A 2 11.91 3.30 47.32
N ALA A 3 11.91 2.45 46.30
CA ALA A 3 11.09 2.46 45.08
C ALA A 3 11.01 3.77 44.28
N ALA A 4 11.62 3.82 43.11
CA ALA A 4 11.04 3.33 41.85
C ALA A 4 10.29 4.44 41.11
N GLY A 5 10.51 4.48 39.80
CA GLY A 5 9.84 5.43 38.92
C GLY A 5 10.73 5.98 37.82
N ALA A 6 11.61 5.14 37.26
CA ALA A 6 12.06 5.37 35.89
C ALA A 6 10.80 5.38 35.03
N ARG A 7 10.32 6.59 34.70
CA ARG A 7 9.29 6.80 33.71
C ARG A 7 9.83 6.19 32.42
N ARG A 8 9.40 4.98 32.10
CA ARG A 8 9.49 4.47 30.72
C ARG A 8 8.75 5.50 29.89
N GLY A 9 9.50 6.30 29.15
CA GLY A 9 8.91 7.13 28.11
C GLY A 9 8.16 6.17 27.19
N ASP A 10 6.86 6.35 27.10
CA ASP A 10 6.03 5.72 26.09
C ASP A 10 6.67 6.04 24.73
N PRO A 11 7.19 5.05 23.97
CA PRO A 11 7.63 5.29 22.61
C PRO A 11 6.44 5.48 21.66
N ASP A 12 5.19 5.48 22.14
CA ASP A 12 3.95 5.50 21.36
C ASP A 12 3.35 6.91 21.16
N GLY A 13 4.20 7.89 20.85
CA GLY A 13 3.73 9.19 20.36
C GLY A 13 3.18 9.09 18.92
N PRO A 14 2.40 10.07 18.42
CA PRO A 14 2.03 10.12 16.99
C PRO A 14 3.25 10.33 16.06
N ALA A 15 4.38 10.79 16.58
CA ALA A 15 5.61 11.03 15.82
C ALA A 15 6.20 9.78 15.13
N PRO A 16 6.39 8.63 15.80
CA PRO A 16 6.89 7.40 15.16
C PRO A 16 5.95 6.87 14.08
N VAL A 17 4.63 6.87 14.30
CA VAL A 17 3.66 6.43 13.27
C VAL A 17 3.69 7.34 12.05
N MET A 18 3.85 8.65 12.23
CA MET A 18 3.98 9.60 11.12
C MET A 18 5.30 9.43 10.36
N ALA A 19 6.40 9.11 11.06
CA ALA A 19 7.69 8.81 10.44
C ALA A 19 7.64 7.50 9.63
N GLU A 20 7.04 6.44 10.18
CA GLU A 20 6.82 5.16 9.51
C GLU A 20 5.90 5.34 8.29
N LEU A 21 4.84 6.15 8.41
CA LEU A 21 3.97 6.47 7.28
C LEU A 21 4.70 7.26 6.18
N ALA A 22 5.60 8.19 6.54
CA ALA A 22 6.41 8.91 5.57
C ALA A 22 7.38 7.98 4.83
N GLU A 23 7.96 7.01 5.53
CA GLU A 23 8.79 5.96 4.94
C GLU A 23 7.98 5.09 3.98
N LEU A 24 6.83 4.58 4.43
CA LEU A 24 5.91 3.80 3.59
C LEU A 24 5.47 4.57 2.34
N ARG A 25 5.28 5.90 2.42
CA ARG A 25 4.98 6.73 1.24
C ARG A 25 6.16 6.85 0.28
N ARG A 26 7.39 6.87 0.77
CA ARG A 26 8.59 6.80 -0.09
C ARG A 26 8.67 5.43 -0.78
N GLU A 27 8.40 4.36 -0.05
CA GLU A 27 8.33 3.01 -0.61
C GLU A 27 7.26 2.88 -1.68
N VAL A 28 6.07 3.46 -1.47
CA VAL A 28 5.01 3.48 -2.50
C VAL A 28 5.49 4.17 -3.77
N ARG A 29 6.18 5.31 -3.66
CA ARG A 29 6.72 6.03 -4.82
C ARG A 29 7.84 5.25 -5.52
N ALA A 30 8.73 4.60 -4.77
CA ALA A 30 9.79 3.77 -5.33
C ALA A 30 9.19 2.56 -6.06
N CYS A 31 8.24 1.88 -5.42
CA CYS A 31 7.49 0.76 -5.99
C CYS A 31 6.74 1.18 -7.26
N ALA A 32 6.13 2.36 -7.26
CA ALA A 32 5.46 2.94 -8.43
C ALA A 32 6.41 3.18 -9.60
N ALA A 33 7.61 3.73 -9.32
CA ALA A 33 8.63 3.93 -10.34
C ALA A 33 9.14 2.60 -10.91
N ASP A 34 9.38 1.60 -10.04
CA ASP A 34 9.80 0.27 -10.45
C ASP A 34 8.73 -0.45 -11.27
N ALA A 35 7.47 -0.37 -10.85
CA ALA A 35 6.35 -0.96 -11.56
C ALA A 35 6.19 -0.34 -12.95
N CYS A 36 6.30 0.99 -13.07
CA CYS A 36 6.25 1.68 -14.37
C CYS A 36 7.41 1.28 -15.28
N ARG A 37 8.64 1.21 -14.74
CA ARG A 37 9.80 0.73 -15.49
C ARG A 37 9.56 -0.68 -16.02
N ARG A 38 9.14 -1.60 -15.15
CA ARG A 38 8.94 -3.01 -15.52
C ARG A 38 7.76 -3.19 -16.48
N ALA A 39 6.68 -2.43 -16.30
CA ALA A 39 5.56 -2.40 -17.23
C ALA A 39 5.94 -1.86 -18.61
N SER A 40 6.91 -0.95 -18.70
CA SER A 40 7.40 -0.42 -19.99
C SER A 40 8.26 -1.42 -20.76
N LEU A 41 8.84 -2.41 -20.07
CA LEU A 41 9.60 -3.51 -20.68
C LEU A 41 8.72 -4.66 -21.19
N LEU A 42 7.43 -4.65 -20.87
CA LEU A 42 6.48 -5.67 -21.34
C LEU A 42 5.88 -5.22 -22.68
N GLU A 43 6.21 -5.93 -23.76
CA GLU A 43 5.69 -5.65 -25.11
C GLU A 43 4.27 -6.22 -25.34
N ASP A 44 3.77 -7.02 -24.39
CA ASP A 44 2.68 -7.98 -24.58
C ASP A 44 1.24 -7.42 -24.44
N ALA A 45 1.07 -6.15 -24.07
CA ALA A 45 -0.27 -5.57 -23.91
C ALA A 45 -0.35 -4.13 -24.42
N ALA A 46 -1.38 -3.84 -25.22
CA ALA A 46 -1.67 -2.51 -25.77
C ALA A 46 -1.83 -1.44 -24.67
N ASP A 47 -2.33 -1.83 -23.49
CA ASP A 47 -2.59 -0.92 -22.38
C ASP A 47 -1.50 -0.95 -21.31
N HIS A 48 -0.83 0.20 -21.12
CA HIS A 48 0.13 0.41 -20.02
C HIS A 48 -0.48 0.10 -18.64
N ARG A 49 -1.77 0.40 -18.44
CA ARG A 49 -2.51 0.06 -17.21
C ARG A 49 -2.63 -1.45 -16.97
N ALA A 50 -2.89 -2.23 -18.03
CA ALA A 50 -2.99 -3.68 -17.91
C ALA A 50 -1.64 -4.31 -17.54
N ARG A 51 -0.53 -3.77 -18.08
CA ARG A 51 0.84 -4.18 -17.73
C ARG A 51 1.18 -3.88 -16.28
N LEU A 52 0.89 -2.66 -15.82
CA LEU A 52 1.08 -2.28 -14.42
C LEU A 52 0.30 -3.20 -13.48
N ARG A 53 -0.97 -3.49 -13.80
CA ARG A 53 -1.78 -4.42 -13.00
C ARG A 53 -1.13 -5.79 -12.89
N ARG A 54 -0.74 -6.42 -14.01
CA ARG A 54 -0.07 -7.74 -14.00
C ARG A 54 1.21 -7.74 -13.16
N VAL A 55 2.04 -6.71 -13.29
CA VAL A 55 3.29 -6.59 -12.52
C VAL A 55 2.99 -6.53 -11.02
N LEU A 56 2.03 -5.70 -10.61
CA LEU A 56 1.65 -5.53 -9.22
C LEU A 56 1.01 -6.79 -8.62
N GLU A 57 0.13 -7.47 -9.37
CA GLU A 57 -0.48 -8.74 -8.94
C GLU A 57 0.55 -9.85 -8.77
N GLY A 58 1.53 -9.94 -9.69
CA GLY A 58 2.65 -10.86 -9.57
C GLY A 58 3.50 -10.57 -8.33
N TRP A 59 3.79 -9.29 -8.06
CA TRP A 59 4.54 -8.91 -6.86
C TRP A 59 3.78 -9.22 -5.57
N ILE A 60 2.49 -8.89 -5.49
CA ILE A 60 1.67 -9.13 -4.30
C ILE A 60 1.58 -10.62 -3.97
N SER A 61 1.55 -11.49 -4.99
CA SER A 61 1.46 -12.93 -4.79
C SER A 61 2.68 -13.52 -4.06
N HIS A 62 3.87 -12.94 -4.24
CA HIS A 62 5.13 -13.42 -3.66
C HIS A 62 5.74 -12.50 -2.58
N ALA A 63 5.11 -11.38 -2.28
CA ALA A 63 5.63 -10.36 -1.37
C ALA A 63 5.33 -10.62 0.11
N CYS A 64 6.12 -9.98 0.98
CA CYS A 64 5.85 -9.87 2.42
C CYS A 64 4.67 -8.91 2.71
N ALA A 65 4.13 -8.94 3.94
CA ALA A 65 2.96 -8.16 4.34
C ALA A 65 3.08 -6.65 4.05
N ARG A 66 4.20 -6.02 4.43
CA ARG A 66 4.52 -4.61 4.14
C ARG A 66 4.43 -4.32 2.65
N GLN A 67 5.11 -5.14 1.85
CA GLN A 67 5.24 -4.91 0.42
C GLN A 67 3.95 -5.18 -0.36
N LYS A 68 3.09 -6.10 0.11
CA LYS A 68 1.72 -6.28 -0.40
C LYS A 68 0.91 -5.00 -0.27
N VAL A 69 0.90 -4.38 0.91
CA VAL A 69 0.17 -3.12 1.16
C VAL A 69 0.77 -1.96 0.36
N VAL A 70 2.09 -1.89 0.22
CA VAL A 70 2.77 -0.88 -0.62
C VAL A 70 2.39 -1.04 -2.09
N CYS A 71 2.37 -2.27 -2.63
CA CYS A 71 1.94 -2.52 -4.01
C CYS A 71 0.45 -2.18 -4.21
N PHE A 72 -0.41 -2.47 -3.22
CA PHE A 72 -1.82 -2.06 -3.25
C PHE A 72 -1.99 -0.54 -3.26
N ALA A 73 -1.25 0.16 -2.41
CA ALA A 73 -1.27 1.63 -2.38
C ALA A 73 -0.75 2.23 -3.68
N CYS A 74 0.28 1.63 -4.30
CA CYS A 74 0.74 1.98 -5.64
C CYS A 74 -0.37 1.80 -6.69
N ALA A 75 -1.07 0.66 -6.71
CA ALA A 75 -2.20 0.45 -7.61
C ALA A 75 -3.28 1.55 -7.46
N ALA A 76 -3.57 1.95 -6.22
CA ALA A 76 -4.51 3.03 -5.94
C ALA A 76 -4.05 4.41 -6.46
N GLU A 77 -2.75 4.71 -6.51
CA GLU A 77 -2.22 5.94 -7.11
C GLU A 77 -2.48 5.99 -8.63
N TYR A 78 -2.33 4.85 -9.32
CA TYR A 78 -2.61 4.74 -10.76
C TYR A 78 -4.09 4.50 -11.11
N ARG A 79 -4.97 4.53 -10.10
CA ARG A 79 -6.40 4.23 -10.22
C ARG A 79 -6.69 2.84 -10.80
N LEU A 80 -5.84 1.87 -10.45
CA LEU A 80 -6.01 0.48 -10.83
C LEU A 80 -6.84 -0.24 -9.78
N VAL A 81 -7.84 -0.99 -10.24
CA VAL A 81 -8.58 -1.92 -9.41
C VAL A 81 -7.92 -3.29 -9.57
N LEU A 82 -7.42 -3.82 -8.45
CA LEU A 82 -6.86 -5.17 -8.38
C LEU A 82 -7.96 -6.19 -8.10
N ASP A 83 -7.67 -7.46 -8.33
CA ASP A 83 -8.59 -8.55 -8.02
C ASP A 83 -9.00 -8.60 -6.54
N ALA A 84 -10.22 -9.06 -6.27
CA ALA A 84 -10.78 -9.16 -4.92
C ALA A 84 -9.93 -10.04 -3.99
N ARG A 85 -9.31 -11.10 -4.53
CA ARG A 85 -8.37 -11.96 -3.79
C ARG A 85 -7.13 -11.19 -3.32
N THR A 86 -6.57 -10.38 -4.21
CA THR A 86 -5.41 -9.54 -3.96
C THR A 86 -5.74 -8.46 -2.92
N GLU A 87 -6.93 -7.87 -3.00
CA GLU A 87 -7.46 -6.95 -1.99
C GLU A 87 -7.54 -7.58 -0.59
N GLU A 88 -8.09 -8.80 -0.48
CA GLU A 88 -8.22 -9.47 0.82
C GLU A 88 -6.86 -9.86 1.42
N MET A 89 -5.90 -10.30 0.59
CA MET A 89 -4.52 -10.55 1.03
C MET A 89 -3.86 -9.29 1.59
N CYS A 90 -4.07 -8.14 0.94
CA CYS A 90 -3.55 -6.86 1.41
C CYS A 90 -4.25 -6.38 2.68
N ARG A 91 -5.56 -6.63 2.80
CA ARG A 91 -6.33 -6.32 4.02
C ARG A 91 -5.83 -7.13 5.21
N ALA A 92 -5.56 -8.42 5.02
CA ALA A 92 -5.00 -9.29 6.06
C ALA A 92 -3.61 -8.80 6.49
N ALA A 93 -2.73 -8.49 5.53
CA ALA A 93 -1.40 -7.94 5.79
C ALA A 93 -1.43 -6.58 6.53
N ALA A 94 -2.41 -5.73 6.25
CA ALA A 94 -2.55 -4.44 6.92
C ALA A 94 -2.97 -4.54 8.40
N ARG A 95 -3.37 -5.74 8.89
CA ARG A 95 -3.67 -5.95 10.31
C ARG A 95 -2.41 -5.97 11.18
N GLU A 96 -1.26 -6.32 10.61
CA GLU A 96 0.01 -6.52 11.34
C GLU A 96 0.60 -5.22 11.90
N SER A 97 0.36 -4.06 11.27
CA SER A 97 0.84 -2.75 11.75
C SER A 97 -0.21 -1.67 11.59
N SER A 98 -0.30 -0.76 12.57
CA SER A 98 -1.17 0.41 12.54
C SER A 98 -0.84 1.35 11.37
N ALA A 99 0.44 1.50 11.01
CA ALA A 99 0.86 2.33 9.88
C ALA A 99 0.46 1.72 8.54
N LEU A 100 0.61 0.39 8.39
CA LEU A 100 0.12 -0.35 7.21
C LEU A 100 -1.40 -0.26 7.08
N ARG A 101 -2.13 -0.36 8.20
CA ARG A 101 -3.58 -0.17 8.23
C ARG A 101 -3.98 1.21 7.75
N ALA A 102 -3.30 2.26 8.23
CA ALA A 102 -3.55 3.64 7.81
C ALA A 102 -3.31 3.82 6.31
N LEU A 103 -2.21 3.25 5.79
CA LEU A 103 -1.90 3.28 4.36
C LEU A 103 -2.95 2.54 3.52
N PHE A 104 -3.34 1.34 3.94
CA PHE A 104 -4.36 0.54 3.27
C PHE A 104 -5.70 1.27 3.19
N TRP A 105 -6.16 1.86 4.29
CA TRP A 105 -7.40 2.65 4.30
C TRP A 105 -7.30 3.94 3.48
N ALA A 106 -6.13 4.59 3.44
CA ALA A 106 -5.91 5.72 2.55
C ALA A 106 -6.01 5.33 1.07
N ALA A 107 -5.44 4.18 0.70
CA ALA A 107 -5.54 3.62 -0.65
C ALA A 107 -6.98 3.22 -1.01
N MET A 108 -7.66 2.50 -0.11
CA MET A 108 -9.07 2.11 -0.26
C MET A 108 -10.00 3.31 -0.45
N ARG A 109 -9.82 4.40 0.31
CA ARG A 109 -10.66 5.60 0.13
C ARG A 109 -10.51 6.21 -1.26
N ARG A 110 -9.30 6.16 -1.85
CA ARG A 110 -9.08 6.63 -3.23
C ARG A 110 -9.75 5.73 -4.26
N THR A 111 -9.68 4.41 -4.10
CA THR A 111 -10.32 3.46 -5.03
C THR A 111 -11.84 3.44 -4.89
N SER A 112 -12.39 3.54 -3.68
CA SER A 112 -13.83 3.68 -3.45
C SER A 112 -14.39 4.97 -4.07
N GLY A 113 -13.67 6.09 -3.97
CA GLY A 113 -14.05 7.34 -4.63
C GLY A 113 -14.10 7.24 -6.16
N MET A 114 -13.29 6.35 -6.75
CA MET A 114 -13.35 6.04 -8.19
C MET A 114 -14.55 5.15 -8.53
N ARG A 115 -14.81 4.10 -7.74
CA ARG A 115 -15.94 3.18 -7.97
C ARG A 115 -17.28 3.92 -7.89
N VAL A 116 -17.43 4.84 -6.94
CA VAL A 116 -18.65 5.67 -6.81
C VAL A 116 -18.81 6.61 -8.01
N ARG A 117 -17.73 7.20 -8.52
CA ARG A 117 -17.78 8.07 -9.72
C ARG A 117 -18.09 7.32 -11.02
N ALA A 118 -17.72 6.04 -11.12
CA ALA A 118 -18.03 5.22 -12.28
C ALA A 118 -19.51 4.79 -12.35
N VAL A 119 -20.23 4.79 -11.23
CA VAL A 119 -21.68 4.48 -11.15
C VAL A 119 -22.54 5.74 -11.37
N ALA A 120 -21.94 6.93 -11.36
CA ALA A 120 -22.61 8.21 -11.56
C ALA A 120 -22.55 8.71 -13.02
N HIS A 121 -22.08 7.87 -13.95
CA HIS A 121 -22.04 8.09 -15.39
C HIS A 121 -22.75 6.95 -16.11
#